data_AF-A0A5J4ZL29-F1
#
_entry.id   AF-A0A5J4ZL29-F1
#
_cell.length_a   1.000
_cell.length_b   1.000
_cell.length_c   1.000
_cell.angle_alpha   90.00
_cell.angle_beta   90.00
_cell.angle_gamma   90.00
#
_symmetry.space_group_name_H-M   'P 1'
#
loop_
_entity.id
_entity.type
_entity.pdbx_description
1 polymer ?
#
loop_
_entity_poly.entity_id
_entity_poly.type
_entity_poly.pdbx_seq_one_letter_code
_entity_poly.pdbx_strand_id
1 'polypeptide(L)'
;MVSTKLFELSAKILSNVKLIEEKRLIRKYFEEISHDIGKHLFGIDDILKMANHILLLSLLTMSTILASAFEPSPLQDFCVADFTNSARVNGLVCMDSKLVQVDHFSFSGLHVAGNTSNPLGSKVTPVTVAQLPGLNTLGIALARIDYAPWGVIPPHTHPRATEVLTVLEGSLFVGFVTSNPENKLISKVLQKGDVFIFPIGLAHFQQNIGYGNAVSISALSSQNPGVITIANAVFGSNPSIANDVLAKAFQVDKNIIDRLQSQF
;
A
#
# COMPACT_ATOMS: atom_id res chain seq x y z
N MET A 1 36.61 -1.17 -21.37
CA MET A 1 37.15 0.14 -20.93
C MET A 1 38.10 0.81 -21.93
N VAL A 2 38.59 0.11 -22.98
CA VAL A 2 39.44 0.72 -24.03
C VAL A 2 38.60 1.41 -25.14
N SER A 3 37.40 0.91 -25.44
CA SER A 3 36.56 1.43 -26.52
C SER A 3 35.99 2.84 -26.26
N THR A 4 35.55 3.16 -25.04
CA THR A 4 34.96 4.47 -24.71
C THR A 4 35.94 5.64 -24.82
N LYS A 5 37.22 5.44 -24.47
CA LYS A 5 38.26 6.48 -24.61
C LYS A 5 38.60 6.80 -26.07
N LEU A 6 38.52 5.81 -26.97
CA LEU A 6 38.77 6.03 -28.39
C LEU A 6 37.63 6.85 -29.02
N PHE A 7 36.38 6.56 -28.64
CA PHE A 7 35.21 7.32 -29.08
C PHE A 7 35.23 8.78 -28.60
N GLU A 8 35.59 9.03 -27.33
CA GLU A 8 35.73 10.41 -26.82
C GLU A 8 36.83 11.19 -27.55
N LEU A 9 37.95 10.55 -27.87
CA LEU A 9 39.07 11.20 -28.56
C LEU A 9 38.69 11.56 -30.00
N SER A 10 38.02 10.64 -30.72
CA SER A 10 37.54 10.90 -32.09
C SER A 10 36.47 11.99 -32.12
N ALA A 11 35.52 12.00 -31.17
CA ALA A 11 34.51 13.04 -31.07
C ALA A 11 35.10 14.44 -30.81
N LYS A 12 36.13 14.51 -29.95
CA LYS A 12 36.82 15.76 -29.60
C LYS A 12 37.69 16.32 -30.74
N ILE A 13 38.24 15.44 -31.57
CA ILE A 13 38.96 15.85 -32.80
C ILE A 13 37.97 16.40 -33.82
N LEU A 14 36.84 15.72 -34.03
CA LEU A 14 35.80 16.12 -34.99
C LEU A 14 35.06 17.40 -34.60
N SER A 15 34.89 17.68 -33.30
CA SER A 15 34.26 18.92 -32.82
C SER A 15 35.13 20.16 -33.06
N ASN A 16 36.45 20.00 -33.20
CA ASN A 16 37.41 21.09 -33.40
C ASN A 16 37.70 21.42 -34.87
N VAL A 17 37.11 20.66 -35.81
CA VAL A 17 37.19 20.95 -37.25
C VAL A 17 36.32 22.18 -37.54
N LYS A 18 36.96 23.33 -37.76
CA LYS A 18 36.31 24.64 -37.91
C LYS A 18 35.82 24.94 -39.34
N LEU A 19 36.17 24.15 -40.35
CA LEU A 19 35.84 24.41 -41.76
C LEU A 19 34.85 23.39 -42.36
N ILE A 20 33.87 23.91 -43.11
CA ILE A 20 32.79 23.13 -43.76
C ILE A 20 33.35 22.13 -44.79
N GLU A 21 34.45 22.47 -45.46
CA GLU A 21 35.08 21.59 -46.45
C GLU A 21 35.75 20.36 -45.84
N GLU A 22 36.43 20.50 -44.71
CA GLU A 22 37.09 19.37 -44.04
C GLU A 22 36.07 18.34 -43.53
N LYS A 23 34.92 18.80 -43.01
CA LYS A 23 33.80 17.91 -42.65
C LYS A 23 33.20 17.18 -43.85
N ARG A 24 33.22 17.81 -45.04
CA ARG A 24 32.73 17.20 -46.29
C ARG A 24 33.72 16.16 -46.81
N LEU A 25 35.02 16.43 -46.71
CA LEU A 25 36.07 15.49 -47.11
C LEU A 25 36.06 14.23 -46.24
N ILE A 26 35.95 14.41 -44.92
CA ILE A 26 35.87 13.30 -43.97
C ILE A 26 34.63 12.44 -44.25
N ARG A 27 33.46 13.05 -44.47
CA ARG A 27 32.25 12.29 -44.85
C ARG A 27 32.43 11.48 -46.13
N LYS A 28 33.03 12.08 -47.17
CA LYS A 28 33.28 11.39 -48.44
C LYS A 28 34.24 10.19 -48.27
N TYR A 29 35.27 10.34 -47.43
CA TYR A 29 36.18 9.26 -47.10
C TYR A 29 35.51 8.11 -46.34
N PHE A 30 34.59 8.42 -45.42
CA PHE A 30 33.78 7.41 -44.72
C PHE A 30 32.83 6.65 -45.68
N GLU A 31 32.28 7.30 -46.71
CA GLU A 31 31.45 6.64 -47.72
C GLU A 31 32.27 5.72 -48.64
N GLU A 32 33.47 6.13 -49.06
CA GLU A 32 34.37 5.28 -49.86
C GLU A 32 34.76 4.01 -49.07
N ILE A 33 35.10 4.15 -47.78
CA ILE A 33 35.37 3.00 -46.90
C ILE A 33 34.13 2.09 -46.75
N SER A 34 32.94 2.68 -46.65
CA SER A 34 31.70 1.93 -46.54
C SER A 34 31.40 1.13 -47.80
N HIS A 35 31.69 1.70 -48.98
CA HIS A 35 31.57 1.06 -50.28
C HIS A 35 32.56 -0.11 -50.43
N ASP A 36 33.82 0.08 -50.07
CA ASP A 36 34.87 -0.94 -50.17
C ASP A 36 34.64 -2.14 -49.23
N ILE A 37 34.09 -1.89 -48.03
CA ILE A 37 33.83 -2.94 -47.02
C ILE A 37 32.44 -3.57 -47.22
N GLY A 38 31.57 -2.97 -48.05
CA GLY A 38 30.20 -3.42 -48.28
C GLY A 38 29.29 -3.30 -47.05
N LYS A 39 29.66 -2.46 -46.06
CA LYS A 39 28.92 -2.26 -44.80
C LYS A 39 28.74 -0.78 -44.53
N HIS A 40 27.56 -0.38 -44.06
CA HIS A 40 27.30 1.01 -43.66
C HIS A 40 28.14 1.38 -42.44
N LEU A 41 28.97 2.42 -42.55
CA LEU A 41 29.65 3.02 -41.38
C LEU A 41 28.74 4.08 -40.76
N PHE A 42 28.48 3.99 -39.46
CA PHE A 42 27.70 4.99 -38.75
C PHE A 42 28.59 6.17 -38.35
N GLY A 43 28.18 7.39 -38.72
CA GLY A 43 28.85 8.61 -38.29
C GLY A 43 28.54 8.96 -36.83
N ILE A 44 29.30 9.90 -36.25
CA ILE A 44 29.04 10.40 -34.90
C ILE A 44 27.62 10.97 -34.78
N ASP A 45 27.14 11.66 -35.81
CA ASP A 45 25.78 12.22 -35.84
C ASP A 45 24.69 11.14 -35.82
N ASP A 46 24.92 9.99 -36.49
CA ASP A 46 23.98 8.87 -36.50
C ASP A 46 23.97 8.15 -35.15
N ILE A 47 25.14 7.99 -34.54
CA ILE A 47 25.29 7.42 -33.19
C ILE A 47 24.61 8.32 -32.15
N LEU A 48 24.75 9.65 -32.25
CA LEU A 48 24.09 10.61 -31.36
C LEU A 48 22.56 10.60 -31.54
N LYS A 49 22.05 10.50 -32.78
CA LYS A 49 20.61 10.36 -33.03
C LYS A 49 20.06 9.06 -32.46
N MET A 50 20.72 7.92 -32.70
CA MET A 50 20.32 6.64 -32.11
C MET A 50 20.36 6.69 -30.58
N ALA A 51 21.39 7.30 -29.99
CA ALA A 51 21.49 7.48 -28.54
C ALA A 51 20.33 8.33 -27.99
N ASN A 52 19.94 9.40 -28.67
CA ASN A 52 18.77 10.20 -28.28
C ASN A 52 17.46 9.42 -28.41
N HIS A 53 17.29 8.59 -29.44
CA HIS A 53 16.11 7.73 -29.58
C HIS A 53 16.04 6.65 -28.50
N ILE A 54 17.18 6.03 -28.17
CA ILE A 54 17.29 5.04 -27.08
C ILE A 54 17.01 5.71 -25.73
N LEU A 55 17.57 6.91 -25.49
CA LEU A 55 17.30 7.68 -24.28
C LEU A 55 15.82 8.03 -24.16
N LEU A 56 15.19 8.49 -25.25
CA LEU A 56 13.76 8.79 -25.29
C LEU A 56 12.90 7.55 -25.03
N LEU A 57 13.22 6.41 -25.65
CA LEU A 57 12.54 5.14 -25.38
C LEU A 57 12.70 4.72 -23.92
N SER A 58 13.92 4.85 -23.37
CA SER A 58 14.19 4.49 -21.97
C SER A 58 13.43 5.38 -20.98
N LEU A 59 13.29 6.68 -21.28
CA LEU A 59 12.48 7.63 -20.50
C LEU A 59 10.99 7.29 -20.61
N LEU A 60 10.52 6.89 -21.79
CA LEU A 60 9.13 6.50 -22.03
C LEU A 60 8.78 5.16 -21.35
N THR A 61 9.71 4.21 -21.26
CA THR A 61 9.51 2.97 -20.50
C THR A 61 9.63 3.19 -18.99
N MET A 62 10.40 4.18 -18.54
CA MET A 62 10.51 4.50 -17.12
C MET A 62 9.26 5.22 -16.60
N SER A 63 8.57 6.01 -17.44
CA SER A 63 7.34 6.70 -17.04
C SER A 63 6.13 5.77 -16.88
N THR A 64 6.11 4.61 -17.54
CA THR A 64 5.02 3.62 -17.42
C THR A 64 5.16 2.72 -16.18
N ILE A 65 6.31 2.70 -15.50
CA ILE A 65 6.57 1.83 -14.34
C ILE A 65 6.25 2.54 -13.00
N LEU A 66 5.98 3.84 -12.99
CA LEU A 66 5.82 4.62 -11.74
C LEU A 66 4.40 4.64 -11.17
N ALA A 67 3.45 3.88 -11.70
CA ALA A 67 2.13 3.74 -11.06
C ALA A 67 2.17 2.67 -9.96
N SER A 68 2.90 2.92 -8.87
CA SER A 68 2.76 2.13 -7.64
C SER A 68 1.46 2.52 -6.94
N ALA A 69 0.33 2.15 -7.52
CA ALA A 69 -0.95 2.31 -6.84
C ALA A 69 -1.04 1.25 -5.73
N PHE A 70 -1.24 1.70 -4.49
CA PHE A 70 -1.34 0.82 -3.32
C PHE A 70 -2.51 -0.17 -3.44
N GLU A 71 -3.62 0.30 -4.01
CA GLU A 71 -4.68 -0.50 -4.61
C GLU A 71 -4.77 -0.18 -6.11
N PRO A 72 -4.94 -1.17 -7.00
CA PRO A 72 -5.09 -0.91 -8.42
C PRO A 72 -6.36 -0.12 -8.69
N SER A 73 -6.26 0.98 -9.45
CA SER A 73 -7.43 1.74 -9.88
C SER A 73 -8.39 0.86 -10.67
N PRO A 74 -9.72 1.03 -10.49
CA PRO A 74 -10.69 0.27 -11.26
C PRO A 74 -10.55 0.57 -12.75
N LEU A 75 -10.63 -0.47 -13.59
CA LEU A 75 -10.54 -0.38 -15.05
C LEU A 75 -11.91 -0.27 -15.74
N GLN A 76 -12.98 -0.37 -14.96
CA GLN A 76 -14.38 -0.31 -15.37
C GLN A 76 -15.23 0.21 -14.20
N ASP A 77 -16.47 0.58 -14.47
CA ASP A 77 -17.37 1.18 -13.47
C ASP A 77 -17.54 0.34 -12.19
N PHE A 78 -17.64 -0.98 -12.34
CA PHE A 78 -17.73 -1.92 -11.22
C PHE A 78 -17.20 -3.31 -11.57
N CYS A 79 -16.77 -4.05 -10.56
CA CYS A 79 -16.41 -5.47 -10.65
C CYS A 79 -16.84 -6.14 -9.35
N VAL A 80 -18.09 -6.60 -9.27
CA VAL A 80 -18.62 -7.27 -8.08
C VAL A 80 -17.86 -8.57 -7.84
N ALA A 81 -17.36 -8.80 -6.63
CA ALA A 81 -16.61 -10.02 -6.31
C ALA A 81 -17.46 -11.29 -6.49
N ASP A 82 -16.93 -12.25 -7.22
CA ASP A 82 -17.45 -13.61 -7.37
C ASP A 82 -16.74 -14.56 -6.39
N PHE A 83 -17.43 -14.92 -5.31
CA PHE A 83 -16.93 -15.87 -4.31
C PHE A 83 -17.10 -17.34 -4.70
N THR A 84 -17.78 -17.63 -5.80
CA THR A 84 -17.96 -19.02 -6.30
C THR A 84 -16.81 -19.45 -7.21
N ASN A 85 -16.06 -18.49 -7.75
CA ASN A 85 -14.93 -18.75 -8.62
C ASN A 85 -13.68 -19.19 -7.83
N SER A 86 -13.00 -20.24 -8.29
CA SER A 86 -11.80 -20.77 -7.65
C SER A 86 -10.48 -20.14 -8.15
N ALA A 87 -10.52 -19.31 -9.19
CA ALA A 87 -9.32 -18.69 -9.74
C ALA A 87 -8.70 -17.71 -8.74
N ARG A 88 -7.36 -17.73 -8.64
CA ARG A 88 -6.62 -16.86 -7.73
C ARG A 88 -6.02 -15.70 -8.51
N VAL A 89 -6.45 -14.49 -8.14
CA VAL A 89 -5.96 -13.22 -8.69
C VAL A 89 -5.60 -12.29 -7.53
N ASN A 90 -4.94 -11.16 -7.83
CA ASN A 90 -4.81 -10.10 -6.83
C ASN A 90 -6.19 -9.42 -6.66
N GLY A 91 -6.80 -9.56 -5.48
CA GLY A 91 -8.20 -9.19 -5.24
C GLY A 91 -9.14 -10.37 -5.45
N LEU A 92 -10.27 -10.14 -6.13
CA LEU A 92 -11.30 -11.15 -6.39
C LEU A 92 -11.75 -11.09 -7.85
N VAL A 93 -12.08 -12.25 -8.40
CA VAL A 93 -12.64 -12.37 -9.76
C VAL A 93 -13.98 -11.63 -9.82
N CYS A 94 -14.28 -10.98 -10.95
CA CYS A 94 -15.55 -10.30 -11.15
C CYS A 94 -16.66 -11.30 -11.53
N MET A 95 -17.85 -11.09 -10.99
CA MET A 95 -19.09 -11.69 -11.49
C MET A 95 -19.41 -11.16 -12.90
N ASP A 96 -20.14 -11.94 -13.71
CA ASP A 96 -20.74 -11.43 -14.95
C ASP A 96 -21.63 -10.22 -14.64
N SER A 97 -21.38 -9.09 -15.32
CA SER A 97 -22.10 -7.84 -15.10
C SER A 97 -23.61 -7.96 -15.35
N LYS A 98 -24.05 -8.94 -16.14
CA LYS A 98 -25.48 -9.22 -16.38
C LYS A 98 -26.19 -9.86 -15.17
N LEU A 99 -25.45 -10.47 -14.27
CA LEU A 99 -25.97 -11.13 -13.06
C LEU A 99 -25.93 -10.20 -11.84
N VAL A 100 -25.35 -9.01 -11.98
CA VAL A 100 -25.20 -8.05 -10.89
C VAL A 100 -26.55 -7.43 -10.52
N GLN A 101 -26.83 -7.37 -9.22
CA GLN A 101 -28.05 -6.80 -8.64
C GLN A 101 -27.72 -5.72 -7.61
N VAL A 102 -28.72 -4.92 -7.24
CA VAL A 102 -28.59 -3.82 -6.26
C VAL A 102 -28.06 -4.29 -4.91
N ASP A 103 -28.43 -5.52 -4.50
CA ASP A 103 -28.01 -6.09 -3.23
C ASP A 103 -26.49 -6.33 -3.16
N HIS A 104 -25.80 -6.41 -4.29
CA HIS A 104 -24.33 -6.48 -4.31
C HIS A 104 -23.66 -5.14 -3.94
N PHE A 105 -24.40 -4.03 -3.96
CA PHE A 105 -23.92 -2.68 -3.65
C PHE A 105 -24.55 -2.09 -2.39
N SER A 106 -25.41 -2.84 -1.69
CA SER A 106 -26.04 -2.38 -0.46
C SER A 106 -25.68 -3.28 0.72
N PHE A 107 -25.44 -2.68 1.88
CA PHE A 107 -25.22 -3.40 3.13
C PHE A 107 -26.12 -2.83 4.21
N SER A 108 -26.97 -3.67 4.80
CA SER A 108 -27.81 -3.34 5.94
C SER A 108 -27.27 -3.97 7.22
N GLY A 109 -27.44 -3.30 8.35
CA GLY A 109 -27.09 -3.84 9.67
C GLY A 109 -26.19 -2.96 10.52
N LEU A 110 -25.54 -1.94 9.95
CA LEU A 110 -24.71 -1.01 10.73
C LEU A 110 -25.49 -0.15 11.73
N HIS A 111 -26.83 -0.14 11.70
CA HIS A 111 -27.64 0.51 12.74
C HIS A 111 -27.76 -0.34 14.01
N VAL A 112 -27.49 -1.65 13.91
CA VAL A 112 -27.56 -2.59 15.03
C VAL A 112 -26.24 -2.55 15.81
N ALA A 113 -26.32 -2.35 17.11
CA ALA A 113 -25.15 -2.37 17.97
C ALA A 113 -24.55 -3.78 18.07
N GLY A 114 -23.23 -3.88 17.94
CA GLY A 114 -22.50 -5.12 18.17
C GLY A 114 -22.52 -5.56 19.64
N ASN A 115 -22.39 -6.87 19.88
CA ASN A 115 -22.31 -7.40 21.25
C ASN A 115 -20.95 -7.10 21.89
N THR A 116 -20.93 -6.16 22.83
CA THR A 116 -19.75 -5.74 23.61
C THR A 116 -19.56 -6.54 24.90
N SER A 117 -20.37 -7.57 25.16
CA SER A 117 -20.22 -8.48 26.31
C SER A 117 -19.08 -9.48 26.09
N ASN A 118 -17.86 -8.96 26.01
CA ASN A 118 -16.63 -9.71 25.82
C ASN A 118 -15.47 -9.05 26.59
N PRO A 119 -14.32 -9.71 26.78
CA PRO A 119 -13.24 -9.18 27.63
C PRO A 119 -12.68 -7.81 27.22
N LEU A 120 -12.78 -7.44 25.94
CA LEU A 120 -12.33 -6.14 25.44
C LEU A 120 -13.39 -5.04 25.58
N GLY A 121 -14.65 -5.40 25.84
CA GLY A 121 -15.74 -4.44 25.94
C GLY A 121 -16.05 -3.72 24.63
N SER A 122 -15.67 -4.27 23.48
CA SER A 122 -15.84 -3.63 22.17
C SER A 122 -16.23 -4.64 21.09
N LYS A 123 -16.85 -4.16 20.01
CA LYS A 123 -17.19 -4.99 18.86
C LYS A 123 -17.03 -4.20 17.57
N VAL A 124 -16.23 -4.75 16.65
CA VAL A 124 -16.12 -4.28 15.27
C VAL A 124 -17.10 -5.05 14.39
N THR A 125 -17.87 -4.31 13.60
CA THR A 125 -18.74 -4.81 12.53
C THR A 125 -18.19 -4.31 11.19
N PRO A 126 -17.38 -5.12 10.48
CA PRO A 126 -16.73 -4.70 9.24
C PRO A 126 -17.71 -4.73 8.05
N VAL A 127 -17.47 -3.84 7.10
CA VAL A 127 -18.04 -3.83 5.75
C VAL A 127 -16.87 -3.74 4.78
N THR A 128 -16.19 -4.86 4.63
CA THR A 128 -15.12 -5.05 3.63
C THR A 128 -15.72 -5.72 2.39
N VAL A 129 -14.89 -5.95 1.37
CA VAL A 129 -15.31 -6.72 0.18
C VAL A 129 -15.95 -8.08 0.53
N ALA A 130 -15.55 -8.69 1.66
CA ALA A 130 -16.12 -9.96 2.12
C ALA A 130 -17.58 -9.85 2.58
N GLN A 131 -18.05 -8.66 2.97
CA GLN A 131 -19.44 -8.41 3.38
C GLN A 131 -20.22 -7.69 2.29
N LEU A 132 -19.56 -6.81 1.53
CA LEU A 132 -20.15 -6.02 0.46
C LEU A 132 -19.37 -6.26 -0.85
N PRO A 133 -19.80 -7.23 -1.68
CA PRO A 133 -19.02 -7.69 -2.83
C PRO A 133 -18.76 -6.61 -3.87
N GLY A 134 -19.63 -5.59 -3.96
CA GLY A 134 -19.48 -4.44 -4.83
C GLY A 134 -18.31 -3.51 -4.49
N LEU A 135 -17.66 -3.68 -3.32
CA LEU A 135 -16.45 -2.93 -2.97
C LEU A 135 -15.20 -3.38 -3.73
N ASN A 136 -15.25 -4.52 -4.40
CA ASN A 136 -14.11 -5.04 -5.14
C ASN A 136 -13.67 -4.05 -6.25
N THR A 137 -12.37 -3.81 -6.35
CA THR A 137 -11.67 -2.82 -7.17
C THR A 137 -11.86 -1.34 -6.79
N LEU A 138 -12.64 -1.02 -5.76
CA LEU A 138 -12.98 0.37 -5.42
C LEU A 138 -12.09 1.01 -4.35
N GLY A 139 -11.18 0.25 -3.72
CA GLY A 139 -10.18 0.83 -2.82
C GLY A 139 -10.72 1.39 -1.51
N ILE A 140 -11.93 1.01 -1.08
CA ILE A 140 -12.54 1.49 0.16
C ILE A 140 -13.26 0.39 0.95
N ALA A 141 -13.33 0.57 2.27
CA ALA A 141 -14.12 -0.24 3.18
C ALA A 141 -14.65 0.62 4.33
N LEU A 142 -15.59 0.08 5.10
CA LEU A 142 -16.16 0.71 6.28
C LEU A 142 -16.13 -0.25 7.48
N ALA A 143 -16.21 0.26 8.69
CA ALA A 143 -16.49 -0.52 9.89
C ALA A 143 -17.28 0.33 10.90
N ARG A 144 -18.28 -0.27 11.54
CA ARG A 144 -18.85 0.26 12.78
C ARG A 144 -18.10 -0.34 13.96
N ILE A 145 -17.87 0.47 14.98
CA ILE A 145 -17.31 0.02 16.25
C ILE A 145 -18.20 0.46 17.38
N ASP A 146 -18.62 -0.50 18.19
CA ASP A 146 -19.39 -0.29 19.42
C ASP A 146 -18.50 -0.55 20.63
N TYR A 147 -18.60 0.31 21.65
CA TYR A 147 -17.81 0.23 22.87
C TYR A 147 -18.72 0.28 24.09
N ALA A 148 -18.59 -0.69 24.99
CA ALA A 148 -19.07 -0.59 26.37
C ALA A 148 -18.27 0.50 27.13
N PRO A 149 -18.72 0.94 28.32
CA PRO A 149 -17.91 1.82 29.17
C PRO A 149 -16.53 1.20 29.41
N TRP A 150 -15.46 1.97 29.22
CA TRP A 150 -14.06 1.51 29.32
C TRP A 150 -13.63 0.44 28.31
N GLY A 151 -14.49 0.11 27.33
CA GLY A 151 -14.18 -0.81 26.25
C GLY A 151 -13.03 -0.30 25.37
N VAL A 152 -12.22 -1.22 24.87
CA VAL A 152 -10.98 -0.95 24.13
C VAL A 152 -10.98 -1.70 22.81
N ILE A 153 -10.58 -1.02 21.74
CA ILE A 153 -9.97 -1.69 20.60
C ILE A 153 -8.45 -1.64 20.85
N PRO A 154 -7.83 -2.81 21.11
CA PRO A 154 -6.44 -2.85 21.57
C PRO A 154 -5.48 -2.38 20.48
N PRO A 155 -4.20 -2.15 20.83
CA PRO A 155 -3.17 -1.80 19.85
C PRO A 155 -3.19 -2.76 18.65
N HIS A 156 -3.41 -2.20 17.47
CA HIS A 156 -3.49 -2.92 16.21
C HIS A 156 -2.97 -2.08 15.05
N THR A 157 -2.82 -2.69 13.88
CA THR A 157 -2.46 -1.99 12.64
C THR A 157 -3.25 -2.53 11.45
N HIS A 158 -3.46 -1.66 10.47
CA HIS A 158 -3.97 -2.00 9.15
C HIS A 158 -2.80 -2.02 8.17
N PRO A 159 -2.32 -3.20 7.74
CA PRO A 159 -1.18 -3.29 6.83
C PRO A 159 -1.49 -2.71 5.45
N ARG A 160 -2.77 -2.54 5.11
CA ARG A 160 -3.22 -2.15 3.78
C ARG A 160 -4.19 -0.96 3.74
N ALA A 161 -4.36 -0.20 4.81
CA ALA A 161 -5.20 0.99 4.74
C ALA A 161 -4.80 2.06 5.73
N THR A 162 -4.95 3.31 5.31
CA THR A 162 -5.20 4.42 6.23
C THR A 162 -6.65 4.33 6.69
N GLU A 163 -6.89 4.64 7.96
CA GLU A 163 -8.21 4.71 8.54
C GLU A 163 -8.56 6.16 8.91
N VAL A 164 -9.80 6.55 8.64
CA VAL A 164 -10.41 7.76 9.22
C VAL A 164 -11.59 7.35 10.08
N LEU A 165 -11.56 7.73 11.35
CA LEU A 165 -12.58 7.42 12.35
C LEU A 165 -13.38 8.66 12.68
N THR A 166 -14.71 8.54 12.70
CA THR A 166 -15.65 9.56 13.16
C THR A 166 -16.45 9.04 14.35
N VAL A 167 -16.51 9.81 15.44
CA VAL A 167 -17.33 9.45 16.61
C VAL A 167 -18.78 9.80 16.35
N LEU A 168 -19.68 8.83 16.50
CA LEU A 168 -21.13 9.04 16.39
C LEU A 168 -21.77 9.30 17.75
N GLU A 169 -21.28 8.65 18.80
CA GLU A 169 -21.78 8.75 20.18
C GLU A 169 -20.65 8.52 21.20
N GLY A 170 -20.78 9.13 22.38
CA GLY A 170 -19.82 8.97 23.49
C GLY A 170 -18.54 9.77 23.34
N SER A 171 -17.50 9.34 24.06
CA SER A 171 -16.19 9.99 24.12
C SER A 171 -15.08 8.94 24.02
N LEU A 172 -14.21 9.08 23.03
CA LEU A 172 -13.14 8.11 22.75
C LEU A 172 -11.76 8.74 22.96
N PHE A 173 -10.92 8.12 23.77
CA PHE A 173 -9.48 8.37 23.75
C PHE A 173 -8.84 7.52 22.65
N VAL A 174 -8.22 8.16 21.67
CA VAL A 174 -7.61 7.48 20.52
C VAL A 174 -6.17 7.93 20.34
N GLY A 175 -5.36 7.09 19.70
CA GLY A 175 -4.03 7.51 19.27
C GLY A 175 -3.28 6.49 18.44
N PHE A 176 -2.25 6.95 17.74
CA PHE A 176 -1.27 6.11 17.05
C PHE A 176 0.16 6.43 17.52
N VAL A 177 1.07 5.49 17.31
CA VAL A 177 2.48 5.62 17.65
C VAL A 177 3.30 5.75 16.37
N THR A 178 4.18 6.76 16.29
CA THR A 178 5.10 6.92 15.16
C THR A 178 6.15 5.82 15.12
N SER A 179 6.77 5.60 13.96
CA SER A 179 7.87 4.63 13.83
C SER A 179 9.11 5.02 14.66
N ASN A 180 10.08 4.11 14.70
CA ASN A 180 11.40 4.35 15.28
C ASN A 180 12.12 5.54 14.59
N PRO A 181 13.02 6.23 15.32
CA PRO A 181 13.39 5.97 16.72
C PRO A 181 12.45 6.60 17.76
N GLU A 182 11.56 7.53 17.39
CA GLU A 182 10.84 8.36 18.36
C GLU A 182 9.77 7.61 19.13
N ASN A 183 9.07 6.67 18.49
CA ASN A 183 7.94 5.94 19.09
C ASN A 183 6.94 6.90 19.79
N LYS A 184 6.67 8.05 19.16
CA LYS A 184 5.88 9.13 19.75
C LYS A 184 4.40 8.82 19.66
N LEU A 185 3.70 8.88 20.79
CA LEU A 185 2.24 8.82 20.83
C LEU A 185 1.64 10.15 20.33
N ILE A 186 0.82 10.08 19.29
CA ILE A 186 -0.08 11.15 18.85
C ILE A 186 -1.50 10.74 19.24
N SER A 187 -2.14 11.47 20.15
CA SER A 187 -3.42 11.08 20.72
C SER A 187 -4.34 12.28 20.98
N LYS A 188 -5.63 11.99 21.09
CA LYS A 188 -6.67 12.98 21.44
C LYS A 188 -7.89 12.29 22.07
N VAL A 189 -8.60 13.01 22.92
CA VAL A 189 -9.97 12.66 23.31
C VAL A 189 -10.94 13.27 22.30
N LEU A 190 -11.69 12.43 21.62
CA LEU A 190 -12.70 12.78 20.64
C LEU A 190 -14.09 12.77 21.27
N GLN A 191 -14.92 13.74 20.91
CA GLN A 191 -16.35 13.80 21.21
C GLN A 191 -17.17 13.46 19.97
N LYS A 192 -18.49 13.29 20.13
CA LYS A 192 -19.42 13.13 19.01
C LYS A 192 -19.19 14.18 17.91
N GLY A 193 -19.01 13.70 16.68
CA GLY A 193 -18.75 14.51 15.49
C GLY A 193 -17.26 14.75 15.20
N ASP A 194 -16.36 14.49 16.15
CA ASP A 194 -14.93 14.61 15.94
C ASP A 194 -14.39 13.48 15.05
N VAL A 195 -13.32 13.80 14.33
CA VAL A 195 -12.63 12.91 13.40
C VAL A 195 -11.17 12.75 13.80
N PHE A 196 -10.61 11.55 13.58
CA PHE A 196 -9.19 11.27 13.73
C PHE A 196 -8.69 10.33 12.63
N ILE A 197 -7.45 10.52 12.18
CA ILE A 197 -6.85 9.75 11.08
C ILE A 197 -5.72 8.88 11.64
N PHE A 198 -5.71 7.60 11.29
CA PHE A 198 -4.65 6.65 11.57
C PHE A 198 -3.90 6.34 10.28
N PRO A 199 -2.64 6.78 10.12
CA PRO A 199 -1.86 6.48 8.92
C PRO A 199 -1.64 4.98 8.73
N ILE A 200 -1.63 4.54 7.46
CA ILE A 200 -1.41 3.15 7.07
C ILE A 200 -0.21 2.53 7.79
N GLY A 201 -0.41 1.30 8.30
CA GLY A 201 0.65 0.51 8.92
C GLY A 201 1.04 0.92 10.34
N LEU A 202 0.60 2.08 10.86
CA LEU A 202 0.95 2.49 12.22
C LEU A 202 0.11 1.79 13.29
N ALA A 203 0.76 1.42 14.39
CA ALA A 203 0.11 0.88 15.57
C ALA A 203 -0.78 1.95 16.21
N HIS A 204 -2.05 1.64 16.43
CA HIS A 204 -3.03 2.55 17.00
C HIS A 204 -4.10 1.84 17.82
N PHE A 205 -4.86 2.59 18.60
CA PHE A 205 -5.86 2.07 19.53
C PHE A 205 -7.01 3.06 19.74
N GLN A 206 -8.10 2.56 20.32
CA GLN A 206 -9.23 3.36 20.77
C GLN A 206 -9.71 2.85 22.13
N GLN A 207 -10.10 3.75 23.02
CA GLN A 207 -10.70 3.43 24.30
C GLN A 207 -11.90 4.34 24.56
N ASN A 208 -13.03 3.76 24.95
CA ASN A 208 -14.14 4.54 25.48
C ASN A 208 -13.80 5.01 26.90
N ILE A 209 -13.74 6.32 27.12
CA ILE A 209 -13.47 6.91 28.44
C ILE A 209 -14.72 7.52 29.08
N GLY A 210 -15.88 7.36 28.43
CA GLY A 210 -17.16 7.76 28.98
C GLY A 210 -17.77 6.70 29.89
N TYR A 211 -18.74 7.11 30.71
CA TYR A 211 -19.52 6.22 31.57
C TYR A 211 -20.65 5.47 30.85
N GLY A 212 -21.00 5.92 29.63
CA GLY A 212 -21.97 5.26 28.75
C GLY A 212 -21.30 4.53 27.60
N ASN A 213 -22.11 3.90 26.75
CA ASN A 213 -21.61 3.32 25.50
C ASN A 213 -21.11 4.42 24.54
N ALA A 214 -20.18 4.05 23.67
CA ALA A 214 -19.71 4.89 22.58
C ALA A 214 -19.83 4.14 21.24
N VAL A 215 -19.94 4.91 20.16
CA VAL A 215 -20.06 4.38 18.80
C VAL A 215 -19.20 5.21 17.86
N SER A 216 -18.44 4.55 16.99
CA SER A 216 -17.72 5.19 15.90
C SER A 216 -17.92 4.48 14.57
N ILE A 217 -17.70 5.21 13.48
CA ILE A 217 -17.58 4.67 12.13
C ILE A 217 -16.17 4.97 11.62
N SER A 218 -15.55 3.95 11.05
CA SER A 218 -14.23 4.03 10.43
C SER A 218 -14.35 3.75 8.95
N ALA A 219 -13.79 4.63 8.11
CA ALA A 219 -13.61 4.39 6.68
C ALA A 219 -12.13 4.09 6.40
N LEU A 220 -11.87 3.11 5.53
CA LEU A 220 -10.53 2.60 5.27
C LEU A 220 -10.21 2.67 3.78
N SER A 221 -8.99 3.04 3.43
CA SER A 221 -8.52 3.21 2.05
C SER A 221 -8.12 1.90 1.36
N SER A 222 -8.85 0.81 1.60
CA SER A 222 -8.69 -0.46 0.89
C SER A 222 -9.96 -1.30 1.02
N GLN A 223 -10.30 -2.06 -0.01
CA GLN A 223 -11.40 -3.03 0.04
C GLN A 223 -11.15 -4.15 1.07
N ASN A 224 -9.88 -4.40 1.40
CA ASN A 224 -9.41 -5.38 2.37
C ASN A 224 -8.23 -4.81 3.18
N PRO A 225 -8.50 -3.96 4.18
CA PRO A 225 -7.45 -3.28 4.96
C PRO A 225 -6.55 -4.25 5.72
N GLY A 226 -7.08 -5.43 6.08
CA GLY A 226 -6.44 -6.35 7.02
C GLY A 226 -6.37 -5.78 8.44
N VAL A 227 -6.22 -6.64 9.43
CA VAL A 227 -6.07 -6.20 10.83
C VAL A 227 -5.03 -7.09 11.48
N ILE A 228 -4.03 -6.48 12.12
CA ILE A 228 -3.07 -7.17 12.97
C ILE A 228 -3.26 -6.63 14.38
N THR A 229 -4.00 -7.37 15.22
CA THR A 229 -4.04 -7.09 16.65
C THR A 229 -2.69 -7.49 17.25
N ILE A 230 -1.97 -6.53 17.83
CA ILE A 230 -0.56 -6.72 18.20
C ILE A 230 -0.43 -7.85 19.23
N ALA A 231 -1.27 -7.85 20.26
CA ALA A 231 -1.20 -8.89 21.29
C ALA A 231 -1.49 -10.29 20.74
N ASN A 232 -2.52 -10.45 19.88
CA ASN A 232 -2.81 -11.73 19.23
C ASN A 232 -1.67 -12.18 18.32
N ALA A 233 -1.07 -11.26 17.56
CA ALA A 233 0.03 -11.59 16.64
C ALA A 233 1.32 -11.98 17.39
N VAL A 234 1.58 -11.37 18.55
CA VAL A 234 2.80 -11.60 19.33
C VAL A 234 2.65 -12.77 20.30
N PHE A 235 1.53 -12.87 21.00
CA PHE A 235 1.31 -13.84 22.08
C PHE A 235 0.31 -14.95 21.72
N GLY A 236 -0.53 -14.77 20.70
CA GLY A 236 -1.55 -15.74 20.27
C GLY A 236 -1.34 -16.31 18.87
N SER A 237 -0.12 -16.24 18.32
CA SER A 237 0.17 -16.78 16.99
C SER A 237 0.08 -18.31 16.98
N ASN A 238 -0.24 -18.89 15.82
CA ASN A 238 -0.23 -20.34 15.62
C ASN A 238 0.61 -20.72 14.39
N PRO A 239 1.76 -21.40 14.56
CA PRO A 239 2.37 -21.79 15.84
C PRO A 239 2.83 -20.58 16.67
N SER A 240 3.00 -20.77 17.97
CA SER A 240 3.45 -19.73 18.90
C SER A 240 4.88 -19.29 18.60
N ILE A 241 5.16 -17.99 18.73
CA ILE A 241 6.54 -17.48 18.72
C ILE A 241 7.27 -18.07 19.94
N ALA A 242 8.50 -18.54 19.71
CA ALA A 242 9.29 -19.19 20.75
C ALA A 242 9.54 -18.26 21.96
N ASN A 243 9.40 -18.82 23.16
CA ASN A 243 9.45 -18.04 24.40
C ASN A 243 10.79 -17.37 24.63
N ASP A 244 11.88 -17.95 24.16
CA ASP A 244 13.22 -17.35 24.21
C ASP A 244 13.31 -16.06 23.37
N VAL A 245 12.70 -16.04 22.19
CA VAL A 245 12.61 -14.84 21.34
C VAL A 245 11.81 -13.75 22.07
N LEU A 246 10.62 -14.07 22.56
CA LEU A 246 9.76 -13.09 23.23
C LEU A 246 10.34 -12.62 24.58
N ALA A 247 10.89 -13.53 25.39
CA ALA A 247 11.52 -13.19 26.66
C ALA A 247 12.68 -12.20 26.44
N LYS A 248 13.50 -12.46 25.40
CA LYS A 248 14.60 -11.56 25.06
C LYS A 248 14.11 -10.23 24.50
N ALA A 249 13.10 -10.23 23.64
CA ALA A 249 12.54 -9.03 23.02
C ALA A 249 11.85 -8.11 24.03
N PHE A 250 11.08 -8.69 24.97
CA PHE A 250 10.35 -7.96 26.01
C PHE A 250 11.16 -7.73 27.28
N GLN A 251 12.38 -8.29 27.37
CA GLN A 251 13.29 -8.17 28.53
C GLN A 251 12.67 -8.67 29.84
N VAL A 252 11.99 -9.81 29.76
CA VAL A 252 11.29 -10.45 30.87
C VAL A 252 11.62 -11.93 30.95
N ASP A 253 11.29 -12.57 32.07
CA ASP A 253 11.44 -14.01 32.21
C ASP A 253 10.42 -14.78 31.35
N LYS A 254 10.80 -16.00 30.95
CA LYS A 254 9.94 -16.91 30.17
C LYS A 254 8.58 -17.17 30.83
N ASN A 255 8.53 -17.25 32.17
CA ASN A 255 7.28 -17.44 32.90
C ASN A 255 6.27 -16.30 32.69
N ILE A 256 6.74 -15.07 32.44
CA ILE A 256 5.87 -13.94 32.12
C ILE A 256 5.31 -14.11 30.71
N ILE A 257 6.14 -14.56 29.76
CA ILE A 257 5.71 -14.86 28.40
C ILE A 257 4.68 -16.00 28.39
N ASP A 258 4.92 -17.09 29.11
CA ASP A 258 3.97 -18.21 29.24
C ASP A 258 2.61 -17.72 29.77
N ARG A 259 2.64 -16.83 30.77
CA ARG A 259 1.42 -16.23 31.30
C ARG A 259 0.72 -15.35 30.26
N LEU A 260 1.45 -14.55 29.49
CA LEU A 260 0.86 -13.71 28.44
C LEU A 260 0.27 -14.56 27.31
N GLN A 261 1.00 -15.56 26.82
CA GLN A 261 0.53 -16.46 25.77
C GLN A 261 -0.72 -17.25 26.21
N SER A 262 -0.84 -17.65 27.48
CA SER A 262 -2.05 -18.34 27.97
C SER A 262 -3.32 -17.47 28.04
N GLN A 263 -3.22 -16.15 27.79
CA GLN A 263 -4.39 -15.27 27.68
C GLN A 263 -5.00 -15.23 26.27
N PHE A 264 -4.30 -15.74 25.25
CA PHE A 264 -4.67 -15.64 23.83
C PHE A 264 -4.81 -17.03 23.19
#